data_AF-A0A0D2ZVM5-F1
#
_entry.id   AF-A0A0D2ZVM5-F1
#
_cell.length_a   1.000
_cell.length_b   1.000
_cell.length_c   1.000
_cell.angle_alpha   90.00
_cell.angle_beta   90.00
_cell.angle_gamma   90.00
#
_symmetry.space_group_name_H-M   'P 1'
#
loop_
_entity.id
_entity.type
_entity.pdbx_description
1 polymer ?
#
loop_
_entity_poly.entity_id
_entity_poly.type
_entity_poly.pdbx_seq_one_letter_code
_entity_poly.pdbx_strand_id
1 'polypeptide(L)'
;MNMLIHIGAESPKFQRKGEGSCSIFKIPQSLKKNHQKGYEPEIVSIGPYDHGKEHLQMLEEHKHRYLKLFLGEAKDGVDTNTLGRKILQMETAIRNSYSEKLVVIKPEFLKMMLLDDTFLQVRSHQNDRILTTPWILSTIRSDLLLLENQVPLILLNTLLKESNISKNVNLETLAFKFFNLSVAEKTKSQNFEAEHLLDLIRKNFINGTSQSPEKAPSNSHYDDSRLILSANRLRLQGIKFKASTNVPRRSSREETILDIKLNGNELHI
;
A
#
# COMPACT_ATOMS: atom_id res chain seq x y z
N MET A 1 -38.88 -41.96 -13.35
CA MET A 1 -37.57 -42.15 -12.69
C MET A 1 -36.83 -40.82 -12.82
N ASN A 2 -36.96 -39.96 -11.81
CA ASN A 2 -36.42 -38.59 -11.82
C ASN A 2 -34.98 -38.62 -11.32
N MET A 3 -34.03 -38.23 -12.16
CA MET A 3 -32.64 -38.04 -11.77
C MET A 3 -32.42 -36.56 -11.45
N LEU A 4 -32.42 -36.23 -10.15
CA LEU A 4 -32.14 -34.90 -9.63
C LEU A 4 -30.62 -34.70 -9.64
N ILE A 5 -30.11 -33.82 -10.51
CA ILE A 5 -28.69 -33.45 -10.52
C ILE A 5 -28.48 -32.40 -9.43
N HIS A 6 -27.91 -32.80 -8.29
CA HIS A 6 -27.46 -31.87 -7.26
C HIS A 6 -26.19 -31.17 -7.76
N ILE A 7 -26.32 -29.91 -8.19
CA ILE A 7 -25.18 -29.03 -8.44
C ILE A 7 -24.78 -28.44 -7.09
N GLY A 8 -23.93 -29.15 -6.37
CA GLY A 8 -23.24 -28.61 -5.20
C GLY A 8 -22.25 -27.54 -5.65
N ALA A 9 -22.61 -26.26 -5.48
CA ALA A 9 -21.69 -25.16 -5.60
C ALA A 9 -20.75 -25.17 -4.39
N GLU A 10 -19.67 -25.97 -4.45
CA GLU A 10 -18.54 -25.75 -3.54
C GLU A 10 -17.79 -24.50 -4.00
N SER A 11 -17.88 -23.44 -3.19
CA SER A 11 -17.00 -22.28 -3.27
C SER A 11 -15.54 -22.75 -3.24
N PRO A 12 -14.65 -22.22 -4.09
CA PRO A 12 -13.23 -22.60 -4.05
C PRO A 12 -12.67 -22.28 -2.66
N LYS A 13 -12.30 -23.33 -1.92
CA LYS A 13 -11.67 -23.23 -0.61
C LYS A 13 -10.26 -22.69 -0.82
N PHE A 14 -10.05 -21.38 -0.60
CA PHE A 14 -8.71 -20.83 -0.38
C PHE A 14 -8.17 -21.49 0.89
N GLN A 15 -7.34 -22.53 0.74
CA GLN A 15 -6.63 -23.13 1.85
C GLN A 15 -5.63 -22.11 2.39
N ARG A 16 -5.94 -21.51 3.55
CA ARG A 16 -4.94 -20.84 4.39
C ARG A 16 -3.92 -21.90 4.79
N LYS A 17 -2.71 -21.80 4.23
CA LYS A 17 -1.61 -22.70 4.56
C LYS A 17 -0.68 -21.97 5.54
N GLY A 18 -0.66 -22.42 6.80
CA GLY A 18 0.30 -22.02 7.82
C GLY A 18 -0.28 -21.13 8.94
N GLU A 19 0.17 -21.36 10.17
CA GLU A 19 -0.14 -20.59 11.40
C GLU A 19 0.39 -19.14 11.39
N GLY A 20 0.65 -18.56 10.21
CA GLY A 20 0.99 -17.14 10.03
C GLY A 20 -0.09 -16.43 9.21
N SER A 21 -0.46 -15.21 9.58
CA SER A 21 -1.32 -14.36 8.77
C SER A 21 -0.55 -13.89 7.53
N CYS A 22 -0.73 -14.58 6.40
CA CYS A 22 -0.39 -14.01 5.10
C CYS A 22 -1.26 -12.77 4.87
N SER A 23 -0.63 -11.63 4.57
CA SER A 23 -1.29 -10.33 4.39
C SER A 23 -0.97 -9.64 3.06
N ILE A 24 0.14 -10.02 2.40
CA ILE A 24 0.59 -9.45 1.12
C ILE A 24 0.34 -10.45 0.00
N PHE A 25 -0.72 -10.21 -0.77
CA PHE A 25 -1.23 -11.15 -1.77
C PHE A 25 -0.68 -10.88 -3.16
N LYS A 26 -0.23 -11.94 -3.82
CA LYS A 26 0.08 -11.93 -5.24
C LYS A 26 -1.21 -11.95 -6.06
N ILE A 27 -1.29 -11.09 -7.06
CA ILE A 27 -2.41 -10.97 -7.96
C ILE A 27 -2.31 -12.09 -9.01
N PRO A 28 -3.40 -12.85 -9.23
CA PRO A 28 -3.46 -13.83 -10.30
C PRO A 28 -3.09 -13.23 -11.67
N GLN A 29 -2.25 -13.95 -12.42
CA GLN A 29 -1.79 -13.52 -13.75
C GLN A 29 -2.94 -13.25 -14.74
N SER A 30 -4.07 -13.94 -14.59
CA SER A 30 -5.27 -13.68 -15.39
C SER A 30 -5.83 -12.27 -15.21
N LEU A 31 -5.71 -11.69 -14.03
CA LEU A 31 -6.13 -10.31 -13.75
C LEU A 31 -5.11 -9.30 -14.30
N LYS A 32 -3.81 -9.58 -14.15
CA LYS A 32 -2.75 -8.71 -14.68
C LYS A 32 -2.78 -8.58 -16.20
N LYS A 33 -3.05 -9.67 -16.92
CA LYS A 33 -3.11 -9.68 -18.39
C LYS A 33 -4.10 -8.67 -18.98
N ASN A 34 -5.20 -8.41 -18.28
CA ASN A 34 -6.23 -7.51 -18.77
C ASN A 34 -5.95 -6.04 -18.38
N HIS A 35 -5.21 -5.80 -17.28
CA HIS A 35 -4.98 -4.45 -16.71
C HIS A 35 -3.57 -4.29 -16.13
N GLN A 36 -2.54 -4.51 -16.95
CA GLN A 36 -1.16 -4.53 -16.47
C GLN A 36 -0.77 -3.23 -15.74
N LYS A 37 -1.17 -2.07 -16.28
CA LYS A 37 -0.89 -0.75 -15.70
C LYS A 37 -1.49 -0.51 -14.32
N GLY A 38 -2.52 -1.26 -13.93
CA GLY A 38 -3.19 -1.07 -12.63
C GLY A 38 -2.55 -1.83 -11.47
N TYR A 39 -1.59 -2.71 -11.77
CA TYR A 39 -1.05 -3.69 -10.80
C TYR A 39 0.47 -3.76 -10.80
N GLU A 40 1.14 -2.91 -11.57
CA GLU A 40 2.58 -2.85 -11.70
C GLU A 40 3.05 -1.45 -11.29
N PRO A 41 4.08 -1.35 -10.42
CA PRO A 41 4.62 -0.05 -10.06
C PRO A 41 5.23 0.66 -11.28
N GLU A 42 5.09 1.98 -11.29
CA GLU A 42 5.57 2.83 -12.38
C GLU A 42 7.03 3.24 -12.19
N ILE A 43 7.44 3.59 -10.97
CA ILE A 43 8.79 4.12 -10.71
C ILE A 43 9.46 3.50 -9.49
N VAL A 44 8.73 3.00 -8.48
CA VAL A 44 9.33 2.41 -7.27
C VAL A 44 8.71 1.08 -6.89
N SER A 45 9.55 0.04 -6.78
CA SER A 45 9.16 -1.20 -6.11
C SER A 45 9.52 -1.15 -4.63
N ILE A 46 8.75 -1.79 -3.77
CA ILE A 46 9.12 -2.22 -2.43
C ILE A 46 8.65 -3.67 -2.25
N GLY A 47 9.50 -4.48 -1.65
CA GLY A 47 9.25 -5.90 -1.50
C GLY A 47 9.60 -6.72 -2.75
N PRO A 48 9.36 -8.04 -2.68
CA PRO A 48 9.92 -9.04 -3.60
C PRO A 48 9.16 -9.21 -4.92
N TYR A 49 7.89 -8.80 -5.03
CA TYR A 49 7.06 -9.22 -6.17
C TYR A 49 7.39 -8.49 -7.48
N ASP A 50 7.78 -7.22 -7.41
CA ASP A 50 8.16 -6.40 -8.56
C ASP A 50 9.65 -6.01 -8.55
N HIS A 51 10.46 -6.62 -7.67
CA HIS A 51 11.87 -6.31 -7.53
C HIS A 51 12.68 -6.65 -8.79
N GLY A 52 13.64 -5.80 -9.13
CA GLY A 52 14.62 -6.04 -10.20
C GLY A 52 14.11 -5.74 -11.62
N LYS A 53 12.92 -5.16 -11.77
CA LYS A 53 12.42 -4.72 -13.08
C LYS A 53 13.22 -3.52 -13.60
N GLU A 54 13.58 -3.57 -14.88
CA GLU A 54 14.46 -2.60 -15.52
C GLU A 54 13.94 -1.17 -15.42
N HIS A 55 12.63 -0.96 -15.61
CA HIS A 55 12.04 0.38 -15.56
C HIS A 55 12.01 1.01 -14.15
N LEU A 56 12.24 0.21 -13.10
CA LEU A 56 12.26 0.66 -11.70
C LEU A 56 13.68 0.93 -11.20
N GLN A 57 14.70 0.57 -11.98
CA GLN A 57 16.10 0.58 -11.54
C GLN A 57 16.59 1.96 -11.08
N MET A 58 16.12 3.03 -11.71
CA MET A 58 16.52 4.40 -11.34
C MET A 58 16.28 4.66 -9.85
N LEU A 59 15.08 4.38 -9.32
CA LEU A 59 14.79 4.62 -7.90
C LEU A 59 15.37 3.54 -6.99
N GLU A 60 15.57 2.31 -7.47
CA GLU A 60 16.31 1.28 -6.73
C GLU A 60 17.72 1.73 -6.37
N GLU A 61 18.43 2.37 -7.31
CA GLU A 61 19.78 2.91 -7.07
C GLU A 61 19.77 4.01 -6.01
N HIS A 62 18.71 4.83 -5.99
CA HIS A 62 18.53 5.87 -4.97
C HIS A 62 18.30 5.30 -3.56
N LYS A 63 17.77 4.08 -3.39
CA LYS A 63 17.56 3.50 -2.04
C LYS A 63 18.84 3.36 -1.24
N HIS A 64 19.97 3.14 -1.90
CA HIS A 64 21.28 3.13 -1.23
C HIS A 64 21.64 4.47 -0.58
N ARG A 65 21.22 5.58 -1.17
CA ARG A 65 21.37 6.90 -0.57
C ARG A 65 20.45 7.06 0.65
N TYR A 66 19.21 6.57 0.56
CA TYR A 66 18.28 6.60 1.70
C TYR A 66 18.78 5.78 2.88
N LEU A 67 19.41 4.63 2.66
CA LEU A 67 20.09 3.89 3.71
C LEU A 67 21.20 4.71 4.39
N LYS A 68 22.01 5.47 3.62
CA LYS A 68 23.05 6.34 4.19
C LYS A 68 22.45 7.47 5.03
N LEU A 69 21.36 8.08 4.55
CA LEU A 69 20.64 9.12 5.29
C LEU A 69 20.07 8.55 6.59
N PHE A 70 19.42 7.40 6.52
CA PHE A 70 18.87 6.69 7.68
C PHE A 70 19.94 6.41 8.74
N LEU A 71 21.09 5.86 8.33
CA LEU A 71 22.20 5.57 9.24
C LEU A 71 22.85 6.84 9.81
N GLY A 72 22.86 7.95 9.05
CA GLY A 72 23.36 9.24 9.53
C GLY A 72 22.47 9.90 10.58
N GLU A 73 21.18 9.55 10.62
CA GLU A 73 20.24 10.01 11.66
C GLU A 73 20.13 9.04 12.85
N ALA A 74 20.54 7.79 12.67
CA ALA A 74 20.46 6.77 13.71
C ALA A 74 21.42 7.06 14.86
N LYS A 75 21.12 6.49 16.04
CA LYS A 75 21.99 6.62 17.21
C LYS A 75 23.37 6.00 16.94
N ASP A 76 24.40 6.59 17.55
CA ASP A 76 25.77 6.04 17.58
C ASP A 76 25.79 4.53 17.83
N GLY A 77 26.44 3.80 16.92
CA GLY A 77 26.59 2.35 16.97
C GLY A 77 25.57 1.55 16.16
N VAL A 78 24.52 2.18 15.62
CA VAL A 78 23.61 1.52 14.67
C VAL A 78 24.24 1.54 13.27
N ASP A 79 24.60 0.35 12.78
CA ASP A 79 25.16 0.14 11.46
C ASP A 79 24.33 -0.85 10.62
N THR A 80 24.73 -1.05 9.36
CA THR A 80 24.09 -2.01 8.44
C THR A 80 24.08 -3.43 9.02
N ASN A 81 25.12 -3.84 9.76
CA ASN A 81 25.19 -5.18 10.36
C ASN A 81 24.19 -5.35 11.51
N THR A 82 23.96 -4.29 12.29
CA THR A 82 22.99 -4.27 13.38
C THR A 82 21.58 -4.40 12.85
N LEU A 83 21.22 -3.60 11.85
CA LEU A 83 19.91 -3.69 11.19
C LEU A 83 19.75 -5.05 10.46
N GLY A 84 20.76 -5.47 9.71
CA GLY A 84 20.75 -6.75 8.98
C GLY A 84 20.55 -7.96 9.89
N ARG A 85 21.14 -7.96 11.10
CA ARG A 85 20.90 -9.01 12.12
C ARG A 85 19.44 -9.04 12.57
N LYS A 86 18.78 -7.89 12.73
CA LYS A 86 17.35 -7.85 13.07
C LYS A 86 16.50 -8.43 11.96
N ILE A 87 16.75 -8.04 10.70
CA ILE A 87 16.03 -8.59 9.54
C ILE A 87 16.22 -10.11 9.45
N LEU A 88 17.45 -10.59 9.66
CA LEU A 88 17.75 -12.03 9.66
C LEU A 88 16.94 -12.78 10.72
N GLN A 89 16.80 -12.24 11.93
CA GLN A 89 16.02 -12.84 13.01
C GLN A 89 14.53 -12.96 12.68
N MET A 90 13.99 -12.03 11.89
CA MET A 90 12.57 -12.00 11.49
C MET A 90 12.32 -12.56 10.09
N GLU A 91 13.33 -13.07 9.38
CA GLU A 91 13.24 -13.45 7.97
C GLU A 91 12.03 -14.35 7.69
N THR A 92 11.83 -15.39 8.53
CA THR A 92 10.70 -16.31 8.40
C THR A 92 9.36 -15.58 8.53
N ALA A 93 9.22 -14.67 9.49
CA ALA A 93 8.00 -13.90 9.68
C ALA A 93 7.72 -12.98 8.47
N ILE A 94 8.74 -12.28 7.97
CA ILE A 94 8.61 -11.44 6.77
C ILE A 94 8.19 -12.28 5.56
N ARG A 95 8.86 -13.41 5.32
CA ARG A 95 8.52 -14.30 4.18
C ARG A 95 7.10 -14.86 4.29
N ASN A 96 6.65 -15.18 5.50
CA ASN A 96 5.30 -15.69 5.75
C ASN A 96 4.19 -14.63 5.57
N SER A 97 4.54 -13.33 5.56
CA SER A 97 3.59 -12.27 5.22
C SER A 97 3.15 -12.32 3.75
N TYR A 98 3.92 -12.95 2.87
CA TYR A 98 3.63 -13.06 1.43
C TYR A 98 2.85 -14.34 1.10
N SER A 99 1.83 -14.22 0.24
CA SER A 99 0.96 -15.34 -0.14
C SER A 99 1.64 -16.42 -0.97
N GLU A 100 2.69 -16.05 -1.70
CA GLU A 100 3.47 -16.98 -2.50
C GLU A 100 4.84 -17.26 -1.88
N LYS A 101 5.35 -18.46 -2.12
CA LYS A 101 6.72 -18.82 -1.75
C LYS A 101 7.71 -17.99 -2.57
N LEU A 102 8.46 -17.13 -1.88
CA LEU A 102 9.50 -16.33 -2.50
C LEU A 102 10.70 -17.19 -2.88
N VAL A 103 11.14 -17.11 -4.14
CA VAL A 103 12.31 -17.85 -4.68
C VAL A 103 13.62 -17.05 -4.53
N VAL A 104 13.55 -15.81 -4.03
CA VAL A 104 14.70 -14.92 -3.82
C VAL A 104 15.65 -15.48 -2.76
N ILE A 105 16.94 -15.56 -3.08
CA ILE A 105 17.97 -16.07 -2.17
C ILE A 105 18.12 -15.17 -0.95
N LYS A 106 18.53 -15.75 0.17
CA LYS A 106 18.57 -15.07 1.46
C LYS A 106 19.36 -13.75 1.46
N PRO A 107 20.61 -13.67 0.95
CA PRO A 107 21.37 -12.43 0.99
C PRO A 107 20.71 -11.28 0.24
N GLU A 108 20.18 -11.55 -0.95
CA GLU A 108 19.46 -10.57 -1.76
C GLU A 108 18.17 -10.13 -1.08
N PHE A 109 17.43 -11.08 -0.49
CA PHE A 109 16.21 -10.79 0.24
C PHE A 109 16.45 -9.87 1.43
N LEU A 110 17.47 -10.13 2.25
CA LEU A 110 17.79 -9.29 3.41
C LEU A 110 18.24 -7.88 2.98
N LYS A 111 19.03 -7.78 1.91
CA LYS A 111 19.45 -6.50 1.33
C LYS A 111 18.25 -5.69 0.85
N MET A 112 17.35 -6.32 0.10
CA MET A 112 16.12 -5.70 -0.40
C MET A 112 15.26 -5.20 0.76
N MET A 113 14.98 -6.02 1.77
CA MET A 113 14.21 -5.60 2.95
C MET A 113 14.84 -4.39 3.65
N LEU A 114 16.17 -4.36 3.80
CA LEU A 114 16.85 -3.22 4.42
C LEU A 114 16.71 -1.93 3.60
N LEU A 115 16.90 -2.01 2.29
CA LEU A 115 16.83 -0.85 1.40
C LEU A 115 15.41 -0.30 1.30
N ASP A 116 14.42 -1.18 1.17
CA ASP A 116 13.02 -0.80 1.03
C ASP A 116 12.48 -0.16 2.30
N ASP A 117 12.82 -0.75 3.44
CA ASP A 117 12.47 -0.24 4.76
C ASP A 117 13.05 1.18 4.99
N THR A 118 14.36 1.34 4.79
CA THR A 118 15.02 2.64 5.03
C THR A 118 14.57 3.70 4.03
N PHE A 119 14.28 3.32 2.78
CA PHE A 119 13.62 4.20 1.82
C PHE A 119 12.27 4.70 2.36
N LEU A 120 11.39 3.81 2.81
CA LEU A 120 10.07 4.18 3.34
C LEU A 120 10.16 5.08 4.57
N GLN A 121 11.06 4.75 5.51
CA GLN A 121 11.19 5.50 6.76
C GLN A 121 11.70 6.93 6.51
N VAL A 122 12.80 7.08 5.76
CA VAL A 122 13.37 8.41 5.47
C VAL A 122 12.42 9.21 4.59
N ARG A 123 11.78 8.59 3.60
CA ARG A 123 10.87 9.30 2.68
C ARG A 123 9.61 9.81 3.38
N SER A 124 9.17 9.12 4.44
CA SER A 124 8.04 9.55 5.26
C SER A 124 8.44 10.58 6.32
N HIS A 125 9.70 10.60 6.75
CA HIS A 125 10.22 11.51 7.78
C HIS A 125 10.72 12.85 7.21
N GLN A 126 11.41 12.81 6.08
CA GLN A 126 12.10 13.96 5.49
C GLN A 126 11.45 14.47 4.21
N ASN A 127 11.51 15.78 4.00
CA ASN A 127 11.12 16.42 2.75
C ASN A 127 12.34 16.46 1.81
N ASP A 128 12.70 15.33 1.22
CA ASP A 128 13.85 15.23 0.30
C ASP A 128 13.57 15.94 -1.03
N ARG A 129 14.37 16.97 -1.32
CA ARG A 129 14.26 17.84 -2.51
C ARG A 129 14.44 17.10 -3.85
N ILE A 130 14.98 15.88 -3.86
CA ILE A 130 15.22 15.14 -5.12
C ILE A 130 13.94 14.52 -5.67
N LEU A 131 13.01 14.15 -4.78
CA LEU A 131 11.74 13.51 -5.16
C LEU A 131 10.53 14.42 -4.86
N THR A 132 10.75 15.73 -4.67
CA THR A 132 9.68 16.71 -4.39
C THR A 132 8.89 17.16 -5.60
N THR A 133 9.28 16.75 -6.82
CA THR A 133 8.49 17.09 -8.00
C THR A 133 7.07 16.50 -7.83
N PRO A 134 6.00 17.30 -7.94
CA PRO A 134 4.65 16.86 -7.56
C PRO A 134 4.20 15.55 -8.23
N TRP A 135 4.51 15.37 -9.51
CA TRP A 135 4.17 14.15 -10.24
C TRP A 135 4.96 12.93 -9.72
N ILE A 136 6.26 13.07 -9.44
CA ILE A 136 7.09 12.00 -8.85
C ILE A 136 6.53 11.57 -7.49
N LEU A 137 6.22 12.54 -6.61
CA LEU A 137 5.65 12.24 -5.31
C LEU A 137 4.27 11.56 -5.43
N SER A 138 3.44 12.00 -6.37
CA SER A 138 2.15 11.37 -6.65
C SER A 138 2.34 9.93 -7.12
N THR A 139 3.26 9.68 -8.05
CA THR A 139 3.52 8.33 -8.56
C THR A 139 4.10 7.42 -7.48
N ILE A 140 5.03 7.90 -6.64
CA ILE A 140 5.54 7.14 -5.48
C ILE A 140 4.38 6.74 -4.57
N ARG A 141 3.48 7.68 -4.23
CA ARG A 141 2.33 7.36 -3.37
C ARG A 141 1.43 6.31 -4.01
N SER A 142 1.15 6.40 -5.30
CA SER A 142 0.37 5.40 -6.03
C SER A 142 1.04 4.03 -5.99
N ASP A 143 2.34 3.97 -6.30
CA ASP A 143 3.12 2.73 -6.27
C ASP A 143 3.10 2.08 -4.88
N LEU A 144 3.28 2.86 -3.82
CA LEU A 144 3.28 2.39 -2.43
C LEU A 144 1.90 1.92 -1.92
N LEU A 145 0.82 2.16 -2.69
CA LEU A 145 -0.53 1.67 -2.41
C LEU A 145 -0.93 0.47 -3.28
N LEU A 146 -0.04 -0.02 -4.15
CA LEU A 146 -0.29 -1.24 -4.92
C LEU A 146 -0.25 -2.48 -4.01
N LEU A 147 -1.16 -3.42 -4.26
CA LEU A 147 -1.35 -4.62 -3.43
C LEU A 147 -0.09 -5.49 -3.33
N GLU A 148 0.63 -5.67 -4.44
CA GLU A 148 1.87 -6.46 -4.48
C GLU A 148 3.10 -5.68 -4.02
N ASN A 149 3.04 -4.36 -4.04
CA ASN A 149 4.16 -3.49 -3.77
C ASN A 149 4.19 -3.11 -2.29
N GLN A 150 4.32 -4.10 -1.41
CA GLN A 150 4.23 -3.91 0.04
C GLN A 150 5.39 -4.60 0.75
N VAL A 151 5.74 -4.05 1.92
CA VAL A 151 6.58 -4.69 2.93
C VAL A 151 5.82 -4.82 4.25
N PRO A 152 6.08 -5.86 5.06
CA PRO A 152 5.41 -6.03 6.34
C PRO A 152 5.69 -4.88 7.32
N LEU A 153 4.67 -4.37 7.99
CA LEU A 153 4.80 -3.25 8.94
C LEU A 153 5.65 -3.63 10.17
N ILE A 154 5.70 -4.93 10.52
CA ILE A 154 6.57 -5.43 11.58
C ILE A 154 8.05 -5.14 11.33
N LEU A 155 8.50 -5.17 10.07
CA LEU A 155 9.86 -4.81 9.66
C LEU A 155 10.11 -3.33 9.96
N LEU A 156 9.25 -2.45 9.43
CA LEU A 156 9.29 -0.99 9.62
C LEU A 156 9.34 -0.60 11.09
N ASN A 157 8.45 -1.18 11.90
CA ASN A 157 8.41 -0.92 13.33
C ASN A 157 9.67 -1.39 14.05
N THR A 158 10.24 -2.52 13.66
CA THR A 158 11.42 -3.07 14.33
C THR A 158 12.66 -2.25 14.01
N LEU A 159 12.88 -1.89 12.73
CA LEU A 159 14.06 -1.12 12.33
C LEU A 159 13.96 0.35 12.79
N LEU A 160 12.77 0.95 12.80
CA LEU A 160 12.57 2.27 13.40
C LEU A 160 12.96 2.28 14.89
N LYS A 161 12.48 1.29 15.66
CA LYS A 161 12.82 1.15 17.09
C LYS A 161 14.30 0.92 17.31
N GLU A 162 14.93 0.06 16.50
CA GLU A 162 16.36 -0.24 16.61
C GLU A 162 17.22 0.98 16.29
N SER A 163 16.84 1.76 15.27
CA SER A 163 17.58 2.96 14.87
C SER A 163 17.53 4.09 15.91
N ASN A 164 16.45 4.12 16.71
CA ASN A 164 16.17 5.15 17.70
C ASN A 164 16.18 6.58 17.10
N ILE A 165 15.91 6.72 15.79
CA ILE A 165 15.82 8.00 15.06
C ILE A 165 14.72 8.89 15.62
N SER A 166 13.65 8.29 16.16
CA SER A 166 12.63 9.08 16.82
C SER A 166 11.97 8.35 17.98
N LYS A 167 12.32 8.77 19.20
CA LYS A 167 11.67 8.30 20.43
C LYS A 167 10.19 8.67 20.52
N ASN A 168 9.72 9.63 19.73
CA ASN A 168 8.39 10.25 19.86
C ASN A 168 7.55 10.21 18.58
N VAL A 169 8.05 9.65 17.47
CA VAL A 169 7.30 9.62 16.21
C VAL A 169 6.79 8.21 15.95
N ASN A 170 5.47 8.11 15.82
CA ASN A 170 4.82 6.87 15.44
C ASN A 170 4.85 6.66 13.92
N LEU A 171 5.04 5.42 13.47
CA LEU A 171 5.12 5.08 12.04
C LEU A 171 3.82 5.44 11.33
N GLU A 172 2.68 5.26 11.98
CA GLU A 172 1.36 5.60 11.47
C GLU A 172 1.23 7.11 11.23
N THR A 173 1.78 7.93 12.14
CA THR A 173 1.79 9.39 11.96
C THR A 173 2.64 9.79 10.75
N LEU A 174 3.79 9.14 10.55
CA LEU A 174 4.63 9.36 9.37
C LEU A 174 3.91 8.95 8.09
N ALA A 175 3.29 7.77 8.07
CA ALA A 175 2.52 7.28 6.93
C ALA A 175 1.37 8.24 6.59
N PHE A 176 0.52 8.60 7.56
CA PHE A 176 -0.62 9.48 7.29
C PHE A 176 -0.19 10.86 6.80
N LYS A 177 0.86 11.44 7.39
CA LYS A 177 1.45 12.70 6.91
C LYS A 177 1.99 12.55 5.48
N PHE A 178 2.70 11.47 5.20
CA PHE A 178 3.25 11.19 3.88
C PHE A 178 2.15 11.06 2.81
N PHE A 179 1.02 10.43 3.12
CA PHE A 179 -0.12 10.29 2.20
C PHE A 179 -1.09 11.48 2.20
N ASN A 180 -0.75 12.58 2.89
CA ASN A 180 -1.64 13.74 3.07
C ASN A 180 -3.04 13.34 3.60
N LEU A 181 -3.12 12.32 4.46
CA LEU A 181 -4.39 11.90 5.06
C LEU A 181 -4.64 12.69 6.33
N SER A 182 -5.83 13.28 6.44
CA SER A 182 -6.25 13.98 7.66
C SER A 182 -6.30 12.97 8.79
N VAL A 183 -5.32 13.09 9.66
CA VAL A 183 -5.32 12.43 10.95
C VAL A 183 -6.42 13.13 11.74
N ALA A 184 -7.63 12.56 11.79
CA ALA A 184 -8.61 13.01 12.76
C ALA A 184 -7.89 13.09 14.11
N GLU A 185 -8.00 14.20 14.84
CA GLU A 185 -7.24 14.53 16.06
C GLU A 185 -7.35 13.47 17.19
N LYS A 186 -8.10 12.39 16.94
CA LYS A 186 -8.38 11.23 17.78
C LYS A 186 -7.36 10.08 17.66
N THR A 187 -6.33 10.16 16.80
CA THR A 187 -5.35 9.06 16.59
C THR A 187 -4.30 8.88 17.69
N LYS A 188 -4.26 9.74 18.72
CA LYS A 188 -3.33 9.57 19.85
C LYS A 188 -3.53 8.28 20.65
N SER A 189 -4.61 7.51 20.40
CA SER A 189 -4.92 6.28 21.14
C SER A 189 -5.34 5.07 20.29
N GLN A 190 -5.32 5.16 18.95
CA GLN A 190 -5.70 4.02 18.10
C GLN A 190 -4.45 3.26 17.65
N ASN A 191 -4.22 2.08 18.23
CA ASN A 191 -3.30 1.09 17.70
C ASN A 191 -3.96 0.47 16.45
N PHE A 192 -3.58 0.96 15.28
CA PHE A 192 -3.96 0.31 14.03
C PHE A 192 -3.09 -0.94 13.94
N GLU A 193 -3.59 -2.10 14.40
CA GLU A 193 -2.92 -3.41 14.27
C GLU A 193 -2.80 -3.81 12.79
N ALA A 194 -2.06 -3.02 12.00
CA ALA A 194 -1.95 -3.11 10.56
C ALA A 194 -0.77 -3.98 10.15
N GLU A 195 -0.97 -4.76 9.10
CA GLU A 195 0.01 -5.75 8.65
C GLU A 195 1.04 -5.15 7.67
N HIS A 196 0.65 -4.15 6.90
CA HIS A 196 1.47 -3.42 5.93
C HIS A 196 0.86 -2.03 5.66
N LEU A 197 1.53 -1.21 4.85
CA LEU A 197 1.16 0.18 4.61
C LEU A 197 -0.24 0.35 4.01
N LEU A 198 -0.56 -0.39 2.95
CA LEU A 198 -1.89 -0.35 2.36
C LEU A 198 -3.01 -0.77 3.33
N ASP A 199 -2.77 -1.76 4.20
CA ASP A 199 -3.76 -2.16 5.23
C ASP A 199 -3.94 -1.07 6.30
N LEU A 200 -2.86 -0.39 6.69
CA LEU A 200 -2.91 0.76 7.59
C LEU A 200 -3.79 1.88 7.01
N ILE A 201 -3.58 2.23 5.75
CA ILE A 201 -4.34 3.27 5.05
C ILE A 201 -5.81 2.85 4.92
N ARG A 202 -6.08 1.60 4.53
CA ARG A 202 -7.43 1.03 4.47
C ARG A 202 -8.16 1.12 5.81
N LYS A 203 -7.49 0.77 6.92
CA LYS A 203 -8.05 0.83 8.28
C LYS A 203 -8.35 2.26 8.71
N ASN A 204 -7.51 3.23 8.34
CA ASN A 204 -7.77 4.65 8.58
C ASN A 204 -9.09 5.09 7.91
N PHE A 205 -9.30 4.74 6.64
CA PHE A 205 -10.54 5.05 5.92
C PHE A 205 -11.78 4.40 6.56
N ILE A 206 -11.72 3.12 6.91
CA ILE A 206 -12.85 2.40 7.52
C ILE A 206 -13.22 3.03 8.86
N ASN A 207 -12.23 3.29 9.72
CA ASN A 207 -12.46 3.86 11.04
C ASN A 207 -12.94 5.32 10.98
N GLY A 208 -12.52 6.09 9.97
CA GLY A 208 -13.00 7.45 9.73
C GLY A 208 -14.46 7.53 9.30
N THR A 209 -15.02 6.48 8.69
CA THR A 209 -16.42 6.45 8.23
C THR A 209 -17.44 6.02 9.28
N SER A 210 -17.00 5.47 10.43
CA SER A 210 -17.87 4.89 11.45
C SER A 210 -18.44 5.88 12.47
N GLN A 211 -18.31 7.20 12.27
CA GLN A 211 -18.90 8.21 13.16
C GLN A 211 -19.86 9.14 12.41
N SER A 212 -21.00 9.42 13.06
CA SER A 212 -22.13 10.24 12.62
C SER A 212 -21.71 11.63 12.11
N PRO A 213 -22.56 12.29 11.29
CA PRO A 213 -22.25 13.60 10.71
C PRO A 213 -22.28 14.68 11.80
N GLU A 214 -21.17 14.87 12.51
CA GLU A 214 -20.99 16.06 13.34
C GLU A 214 -20.61 17.27 12.46
N LYS A 215 -21.22 18.40 12.80
CA LYS A 215 -21.21 19.67 12.06
C LYS A 215 -19.76 20.10 11.78
N ALA A 216 -19.49 20.41 10.52
CA ALA A 216 -18.20 20.94 10.09
C ALA A 216 -17.87 22.24 10.86
N PRO A 217 -16.66 22.40 11.40
CA PRO A 217 -16.17 23.71 11.80
C PRO A 217 -16.03 24.56 10.53
N SER A 218 -16.63 25.74 10.56
CA SER A 218 -16.32 26.80 9.60
C SER A 218 -14.88 27.24 9.80
N ASN A 219 -14.13 27.35 8.71
CA ASN A 219 -12.75 27.83 8.60
C ASN A 219 -11.65 26.79 8.87
N SER A 220 -11.37 25.96 7.87
CA SER A 220 -10.00 25.53 7.59
C SER A 220 -9.82 25.25 6.10
N HIS A 221 -8.63 25.60 5.61
CA HIS A 221 -8.14 25.37 4.25
C HIS A 221 -8.56 23.99 3.71
N TYR A 222 -8.99 23.96 2.45
CA TYR A 222 -9.34 22.76 1.68
C TYR A 222 -8.46 21.55 2.04
N ASP A 223 -9.03 20.69 2.89
CA ASP A 223 -8.47 19.40 3.28
C ASP A 223 -8.76 18.41 2.15
N ASP A 224 -7.79 18.27 1.24
CA ASP A 224 -7.83 17.43 0.04
C ASP A 224 -7.99 15.92 0.36
N SER A 225 -7.85 15.55 1.64
CA SER A 225 -7.99 14.16 2.11
C SER A 225 -9.43 13.63 2.12
N ARG A 226 -10.43 14.49 1.88
CA ARG A 226 -11.86 14.11 1.79
C ARG A 226 -12.34 13.75 0.38
N LEU A 227 -11.45 13.69 -0.61
CA LEU A 227 -11.85 13.53 -2.02
C LEU A 227 -12.49 12.17 -2.37
N ILE A 228 -12.32 11.12 -1.56
CA ILE A 228 -13.07 9.87 -1.76
C ILE A 228 -14.40 9.93 -1.00
N LEU A 229 -15.39 10.56 -1.63
CA LEU A 229 -16.76 10.52 -1.14
C LEU A 229 -17.34 9.12 -1.38
N SER A 230 -18.06 8.57 -0.39
CA SER A 230 -18.80 7.33 -0.59
C SER A 230 -19.84 7.49 -1.71
N ALA A 231 -20.24 6.38 -2.34
CA ALA A 231 -21.25 6.41 -3.40
C ALA A 231 -22.55 7.14 -2.96
N ASN A 232 -22.96 6.96 -1.70
CA ASN A 232 -24.10 7.70 -1.14
C ASN A 232 -23.83 9.21 -1.04
N ARG A 233 -22.64 9.64 -0.62
CA ARG A 233 -22.31 11.08 -0.56
C ARG A 233 -22.21 11.71 -1.93
N LEU A 234 -21.62 11.03 -2.91
CA LEU A 234 -21.59 11.46 -4.31
C LEU A 234 -23.02 11.65 -4.85
N ARG A 235 -23.91 10.69 -4.57
CA ARG A 235 -25.34 10.78 -4.95
C ARG A 235 -26.06 11.96 -4.29
N LEU A 236 -25.81 12.21 -3.00
CA LEU A 236 -26.36 13.36 -2.29
C LEU A 236 -25.82 14.70 -2.81
N GLN A 237 -24.61 14.73 -3.35
CA GLN A 237 -24.03 15.89 -4.03
C GLN A 237 -24.48 16.03 -5.50
N GLY A 238 -25.47 15.23 -5.93
CA GLY A 238 -26.06 15.32 -7.26
C GLY A 238 -25.33 14.52 -8.34
N ILE A 239 -24.33 13.71 -7.97
CA ILE A 239 -23.65 12.83 -8.92
C ILE A 239 -24.50 11.57 -9.15
N LYS A 240 -24.86 11.34 -10.41
CA LYS A 240 -25.67 10.18 -10.81
C LYS A 240 -24.76 9.04 -11.20
N PHE A 241 -25.11 7.84 -10.77
CA PHE A 241 -24.44 6.62 -11.19
C PHE A 241 -25.22 6.00 -12.35
N LYS A 242 -24.55 5.78 -13.48
CA LYS A 242 -25.14 5.09 -14.63
C LYS A 242 -24.30 3.86 -14.94
N ALA A 243 -24.96 2.75 -15.24
CA ALA A 243 -24.27 1.62 -15.84
C ALA A 243 -23.73 2.05 -17.20
N SER A 244 -22.46 1.77 -17.49
CA SER A 244 -21.88 1.98 -18.81
C SER A 244 -22.67 1.18 -19.84
N THR A 245 -23.29 1.86 -20.81
CA THR A 245 -24.09 1.22 -21.88
C THR A 245 -23.23 0.69 -23.02
N ASN A 246 -21.91 0.83 -22.94
CA ASN A 246 -20.98 0.20 -23.88
C ASN A 246 -20.85 -1.28 -23.54
N VAL A 247 -21.92 -2.05 -23.73
CA VAL A 247 -21.79 -3.51 -23.85
C VAL A 247 -21.81 -3.85 -25.34
N PRO A 248 -20.68 -3.79 -26.07
CA PRO A 248 -20.57 -4.61 -27.27
C PRO A 248 -20.54 -6.06 -26.81
N ARG A 249 -21.58 -6.82 -27.18
CA ARG A 249 -21.53 -8.28 -27.19
C ARG A 249 -20.26 -8.70 -27.93
N ARG A 250 -19.26 -9.20 -27.19
CA ARG A 250 -18.08 -9.89 -27.70
C ARG A 250 -17.46 -9.23 -28.95
N SER A 251 -16.77 -8.10 -28.81
CA SER A 251 -15.62 -7.78 -29.67
C SER A 251 -14.78 -6.62 -29.13
N SER A 252 -13.54 -6.95 -28.79
CA SER A 252 -12.32 -6.17 -29.01
C SER A 252 -12.19 -4.71 -28.49
N ARG A 253 -12.80 -4.33 -27.37
CA ARG A 253 -12.30 -3.16 -26.61
C ARG A 253 -12.29 -3.44 -25.11
N GLU A 254 -11.14 -3.11 -24.53
CA GLU A 254 -10.75 -3.23 -23.13
C GLU A 254 -11.78 -2.52 -22.25
N GLU A 255 -12.48 -3.26 -21.39
CA GLU A 255 -13.24 -2.65 -20.30
C GLU A 255 -12.89 -3.31 -18.97
N THR A 256 -12.38 -2.48 -18.06
CA THR A 256 -11.91 -2.86 -16.73
C THR A 256 -13.08 -2.98 -15.76
N ILE A 257 -12.90 -3.78 -14.70
CA ILE A 257 -13.74 -3.74 -13.47
C ILE A 257 -13.77 -2.34 -12.81
N LEU A 258 -12.94 -1.40 -13.28
CA LEU A 258 -12.77 -0.03 -12.77
C LEU A 258 -12.84 1.04 -13.87
N ASP A 259 -13.61 0.81 -14.94
CA ASP A 259 -13.81 1.82 -15.99
C ASP A 259 -14.80 2.91 -15.57
N ILE A 260 -14.45 3.63 -14.50
CA ILE A 260 -15.27 4.72 -13.98
C ILE A 260 -14.98 5.98 -14.79
N LYS A 261 -15.97 6.45 -15.57
CA LYS A 261 -15.87 7.69 -16.36
C LYS A 261 -16.76 8.76 -15.75
N LEU A 262 -16.20 9.93 -15.47
CA LEU A 262 -16.96 11.10 -15.02
C LEU A 262 -17.28 12.00 -16.23
N ASN A 263 -18.56 12.06 -16.59
CA ASN A 263 -19.10 12.93 -17.65
C ASN A 263 -20.06 13.94 -17.03
N GLY A 264 -19.58 15.16 -16.78
CA GLY A 264 -20.35 16.16 -16.03
C GLY A 264 -20.67 15.66 -14.62
N ASN A 265 -21.96 15.59 -14.27
CA ASN A 265 -22.43 15.05 -12.98
C ASN A 265 -22.77 13.55 -13.04
N GLU A 266 -22.28 12.82 -14.04
CA GLU A 266 -22.57 11.40 -14.21
C GLU A 266 -21.30 10.56 -14.09
N LEU A 267 -21.27 9.67 -13.12
CA LEU A 267 -20.29 8.59 -12.99
C LEU A 267 -20.83 7.37 -13.74
N HIS A 268 -20.20 7.04 -14.85
CA HIS A 268 -20.44 5.80 -15.57
C HIS A 268 -19.59 4.71 -14.93
N ILE A 269 -20.23 3.68 -14.39
CA ILE A 269 -19.60 2.50 -13.76
C ILE A 269 -19.99 1.23 -14.51
#